data_AF-A0A0K0DQQ9-F1
#
_entry.id   AF-A0A0K0DQQ9-F1
#
_cell.length_a   1.000
_cell.length_b   1.000
_cell.length_c   1.000
_cell.angle_alpha   90.00
_cell.angle_beta   90.00
_cell.angle_gamma   90.00
#
_symmetry.space_group_name_H-M   'P 1'
#
loop_
_entity.id
_entity.type
_entity.pdbx_description
1 polymer ?
#
loop_
_entity_poly.entity_id
_entity_poly.type
_entity_poly.pdbx_seq_one_letter_code
_entity_poly.pdbx_strand_id
1 'polypeptide(L)'
;MNIDSFEQLTIRVGCLQLKRCGSIPTLTIFVIYSPTSNYDEEEVEAFYMDLEKFYKEDHTFFKVIIGCFSARIEPRGTSEDRYIGTHALEWNEQGERLSEFIMATKTIYGNSQFQKPHPQRWTCESSSGEYHNEIDHIIVNRKFCLADVAVHSKFYPG
;
A
#
# COMPACT_ATOMS: atom_id res chain seq x y z
N MET A 1 5.60 -20.95 6.96
CA MET A 1 5.78 -20.09 5.78
C MET A 1 7.21 -19.62 5.88
N ASN A 2 8.00 -19.82 4.84
CA ASN A 2 9.44 -19.58 4.86
C ASN A 2 9.76 -18.41 3.95
N ILE A 3 10.83 -17.68 4.28
CA ILE A 3 11.41 -16.69 3.37
C ILE A 3 12.08 -17.47 2.24
N ASP A 4 11.66 -17.20 1.01
CA ASP A 4 12.24 -17.78 -0.20
C ASP A 4 13.39 -16.89 -0.69
N SER A 5 13.14 -15.58 -0.75
CA SER A 5 14.14 -14.57 -1.12
C SER A 5 13.78 -13.20 -0.57
N PHE A 6 14.80 -12.34 -0.46
CA PHE A 6 14.65 -10.92 -0.21
C PHE A 6 15.58 -10.17 -1.15
N GLU A 7 15.05 -9.16 -1.83
CA GLU A 7 15.79 -8.32 -2.78
C GLU A 7 15.45 -6.85 -2.56
N GLN A 8 16.48 -6.00 -2.59
CA GLN A 8 16.30 -4.55 -2.61
C GLN A 8 16.32 -4.09 -4.07
N LEU A 9 15.14 -3.75 -4.61
CA LEU A 9 14.98 -3.37 -6.03
C LEU A 9 15.45 -1.94 -6.29
N THR A 10 15.17 -1.03 -5.35
CA THR A 10 15.69 0.34 -5.32
C THR A 10 15.95 0.77 -3.87
N ILE A 11 16.45 1.99 -3.67
CA ILE A 11 16.57 2.57 -2.33
C ILE A 11 15.22 2.72 -1.60
N ARG A 12 14.10 2.68 -2.32
CA ARG A 12 12.74 2.90 -1.82
C ARG A 12 11.82 1.69 -1.93
N VAL A 13 12.24 0.63 -2.62
CA VAL A 13 11.44 -0.56 -2.87
C VAL A 13 12.22 -1.82 -2.51
N GLY A 14 11.71 -2.55 -1.53
CA GLY A 14 12.14 -3.91 -1.21
C GLY A 14 11.11 -4.94 -1.69
N CYS A 15 11.57 -6.15 -2.00
CA CYS A 15 10.75 -7.28 -2.42
C CYS A 15 11.07 -8.49 -1.54
N LEU A 16 10.06 -9.03 -0.87
CA LEU A 16 10.16 -10.21 -0.03
C LEU A 16 9.26 -11.30 -0.61
N GLN A 17 9.84 -12.42 -1.04
CA GLN A 17 9.09 -13.59 -1.47
C GLN A 17 8.99 -14.61 -0.35
N LEU A 18 7.75 -15.04 -0.09
CA LEU A 18 7.41 -16.02 0.93
C LEU A 18 6.81 -17.24 0.26
N LYS A 19 7.31 -18.41 0.64
CA LYS A 19 6.88 -19.69 0.10
C LYS A 19 6.53 -20.66 1.23
N ARG A 20 5.52 -21.48 1.02
CA ARG A 20 5.17 -22.58 1.93
C ARG A 20 5.39 -23.91 1.21
N CYS A 21 5.94 -24.91 1.91
CA CYS A 21 6.06 -26.25 1.37
C CYS A 21 4.68 -26.78 0.93
N GLY A 22 4.64 -27.43 -0.23
CA GLY A 22 3.43 -27.94 -0.85
C GLY A 22 3.02 -27.14 -2.08
N SER A 23 1.74 -27.26 -2.47
CA SER A 23 1.16 -26.65 -3.67
C SER A 23 0.59 -25.25 -3.45
N ILE A 24 0.99 -24.57 -2.37
CA ILE A 24 0.50 -23.22 -2.06
C ILE A 24 1.28 -22.21 -2.91
N PRO A 25 0.60 -21.33 -3.66
CA PRO A 25 1.28 -20.33 -4.48
C PRO A 25 2.15 -19.39 -3.64
N THR A 26 3.28 -18.95 -4.21
CA THR A 26 4.18 -17.95 -3.61
C THR A 26 3.46 -16.62 -3.38
N LEU A 27 3.80 -15.96 -2.27
CA LEU A 27 3.40 -14.60 -1.94
C LEU A 27 4.60 -13.66 -2.12
N THR A 28 4.44 -12.61 -2.92
CA THR A 28 5.37 -11.48 -2.97
C THR A 28 4.83 -10.32 -2.13
N ILE A 29 5.69 -9.76 -1.28
CA ILE A 29 5.44 -8.54 -0.52
C ILE A 29 6.41 -7.47 -1.00
N PHE A 30 5.88 -6.41 -1.60
CA PHE A 30 6.63 -5.20 -1.88
C PHE A 30 6.55 -4.29 -0.67
N VAL A 31 7.69 -3.86 -0.15
CA VAL A 31 7.80 -2.86 0.92
C VAL A 31 8.27 -1.57 0.31
N ILE A 32 7.50 -0.50 0.46
CA ILE A 32 7.74 0.77 -0.23
C ILE A 32 7.92 1.95 0.74
N TYR A 33 8.70 2.93 0.31
CA TYR A 33 8.81 4.25 0.94
C TYR A 33 8.79 5.34 -0.13
N SER A 34 7.60 5.88 -0.41
CA SER A 34 7.38 6.87 -1.46
C SER A 34 8.14 8.18 -1.17
N PRO A 35 8.62 8.87 -2.21
CA PRO A 35 9.02 10.27 -2.07
C PRO A 35 7.84 11.11 -1.55
N THR A 36 8.15 12.09 -0.71
CA THR A 36 7.20 13.12 -0.25
C THR A 36 7.10 14.26 -1.27
N SER A 37 6.12 15.16 -1.11
CA SER A 37 5.93 16.36 -1.96
C SER A 37 7.13 17.33 -2.02
N ASN A 38 8.14 17.16 -1.16
CA ASN A 38 9.35 17.99 -1.15
C ASN A 38 10.42 17.52 -2.15
N TYR A 39 10.26 16.35 -2.74
CA TYR A 39 11.14 15.86 -3.82
C TYR A 39 10.71 16.46 -5.16
N ASP A 40 11.59 16.39 -6.15
CA ASP A 40 11.23 16.84 -7.50
C ASP A 40 10.20 15.91 -8.14
N GLU A 41 9.44 16.44 -9.10
CA GLU A 41 8.39 15.67 -9.77
C GLU A 41 8.99 14.49 -10.57
N GLU A 42 10.20 14.64 -11.09
CA GLU A 42 10.89 13.60 -11.86
C GLU A 42 11.21 12.36 -11.00
N GLU A 43 11.67 12.53 -9.75
CA GLU A 43 11.92 11.43 -8.81
C GLU A 43 10.63 10.76 -8.35
N VAL A 44 9.54 11.53 -8.17
CA VAL A 44 8.21 10.97 -7.86
C VAL A 44 7.71 10.11 -9.02
N GLU A 45 7.80 10.61 -10.24
CA GLU A 45 7.38 9.87 -11.44
C GLU A 45 8.23 8.61 -11.64
N ALA A 46 9.55 8.73 -11.52
CA ALA A 46 10.46 7.59 -11.63
C ALA A 46 10.12 6.50 -10.60
N PHE A 47 9.78 6.89 -9.36
CA PHE A 47 9.35 5.96 -8.32
C PHE A 47 8.09 5.17 -8.72
N TYR A 48 7.04 5.84 -9.20
CA TYR A 48 5.81 5.16 -9.60
C TYR A 48 6.01 4.29 -10.86
N MET A 49 6.80 4.75 -11.82
CA MET A 49 7.16 3.98 -13.02
C MET A 49 7.92 2.69 -12.67
N ASP A 50 8.92 2.78 -11.80
CA ASP A 50 9.70 1.64 -11.34
C ASP A 50 8.81 0.68 -10.53
N LEU A 51 7.99 1.19 -9.61
CA LEU A 51 7.07 0.37 -8.82
C LEU A 51 6.07 -0.38 -9.71
N GLU A 52 5.49 0.28 -10.70
CA GLU A 52 4.57 -0.33 -11.66
C GLU A 52 5.27 -1.41 -12.49
N LYS A 53 6.50 -1.14 -12.94
CA LYS A 53 7.33 -2.11 -13.66
C LYS A 53 7.59 -3.35 -12.80
N PHE A 54 8.13 -3.20 -11.60
CA PHE A 54 8.43 -4.33 -10.70
C PHE A 54 7.17 -5.14 -10.38
N TYR A 55 6.05 -4.45 -10.13
CA TYR A 55 4.79 -5.13 -9.85
C TYR A 55 4.29 -5.96 -11.04
N LYS A 56 4.46 -5.47 -12.28
CA LYS A 56 4.06 -6.18 -13.51
C LYS A 56 5.01 -7.33 -13.88
N GLU A 57 6.31 -7.16 -13.63
CA GLU A 57 7.33 -8.19 -13.88
C GLU A 57 7.23 -9.37 -12.90
N ASP A 58 6.80 -9.13 -11.67
CA ASP A 58 6.51 -10.23 -10.73
C ASP A 58 5.33 -11.07 -11.23
N HIS A 59 5.46 -12.39 -11.21
CA HIS A 59 4.43 -13.33 -11.69
C HIS A 59 3.83 -14.18 -10.57
N THR A 60 4.03 -13.80 -9.32
CA THR A 60 3.46 -14.54 -8.19
C THR A 60 1.95 -14.37 -8.14
N PHE A 61 1.29 -15.40 -7.61
CA PHE A 61 -0.17 -15.45 -7.57
C PHE A 61 -0.74 -14.45 -6.55
N PHE A 62 -0.07 -14.31 -5.42
CA PHE A 62 -0.41 -13.38 -4.36
C PHE A 62 0.62 -12.27 -4.30
N LYS A 63 0.15 -11.02 -4.40
CA LYS A 63 1.01 -9.84 -4.28
C LYS A 63 0.39 -8.88 -3.29
N VAL A 64 1.21 -8.37 -2.40
CA VAL A 64 0.85 -7.34 -1.43
C VAL A 64 1.89 -6.23 -1.53
N ILE A 65 1.44 -4.98 -1.54
CA ILE A 65 2.30 -3.80 -1.42
C ILE A 65 1.95 -3.17 -0.08
N ILE A 66 2.97 -2.97 0.75
CA ILE A 66 2.85 -2.32 2.05
C ILE A 66 3.86 -1.19 2.16
N GLY A 67 3.49 -0.14 2.86
CA GLY A 67 4.42 0.91 3.26
C GLY A 67 3.86 2.30 3.10
N CYS A 68 4.76 3.27 3.24
CA CYS A 68 4.40 4.68 3.34
C CYS A 68 4.32 5.30 1.95
N PHE A 69 3.12 5.63 1.49
CA PHE A 69 2.92 6.39 0.25
C PHE A 69 2.84 7.89 0.48
N SER A 70 2.67 8.35 1.73
CA SER A 70 2.42 9.77 2.05
C SER A 70 1.24 10.37 1.26
N ALA A 71 0.28 9.53 0.87
CA ALA A 71 -0.83 9.85 -0.01
C ALA A 71 -2.17 9.66 0.71
N ARG A 72 -3.15 10.48 0.38
CA ARG A 72 -4.54 10.31 0.83
C ARG A 72 -5.42 10.25 -0.40
N ILE A 73 -6.16 9.17 -0.54
CA ILE A 73 -7.02 8.92 -1.69
C ILE A 73 -8.47 9.11 -1.26
N GLU A 74 -9.26 9.79 -2.08
CA GLU A 74 -10.72 9.78 -2.00
C GLU A 74 -11.28 9.14 -3.28
N PRO A 75 -12.34 8.33 -3.22
CA PRO A 75 -12.91 7.71 -4.41
C PRO A 75 -13.58 8.79 -5.28
N ARG A 76 -13.26 8.84 -6.57
CA ARG A 76 -13.82 9.87 -7.49
C ARG A 76 -15.03 9.43 -8.29
N GLY A 77 -15.56 8.24 -8.03
CA GLY A 77 -16.79 7.73 -8.65
C GLY A 77 -16.90 6.21 -8.67
N THR A 78 -17.99 5.73 -9.25
CA THR A 78 -18.42 4.31 -9.15
C THR A 78 -17.44 3.30 -9.76
N SER A 79 -16.62 3.70 -10.74
CA SER A 79 -15.64 2.80 -11.36
C SER A 79 -14.45 2.51 -10.45
N GLU A 80 -14.10 3.46 -9.58
CA GLU A 80 -12.99 3.37 -8.64
C GLU A 80 -13.37 2.64 -7.35
N ASP A 81 -14.65 2.65 -6.98
CA ASP A 81 -15.17 2.00 -5.76
C ASP A 81 -14.74 0.54 -5.62
N ARG A 82 -14.58 -0.17 -6.74
CA ARG A 82 -14.11 -1.56 -6.72
C ARG A 82 -12.67 -1.70 -6.23
N TYR A 83 -11.81 -0.75 -6.56
CA TYR A 83 -10.37 -0.80 -6.33
C TYR A 83 -9.96 0.05 -5.13
N ILE A 84 -10.46 1.27 -5.02
CA ILE A 84 -10.19 2.19 -3.92
C ILE A 84 -11.09 1.86 -2.72
N GLY A 85 -12.38 1.62 -2.95
CA GLY A 85 -13.35 1.40 -1.86
C GLY A 85 -13.91 2.71 -1.31
N THR A 86 -15.11 2.67 -0.75
CA THR A 86 -15.96 3.87 -0.51
C THR A 86 -15.68 4.59 0.81
N HIS A 87 -14.73 4.12 1.62
CA HIS A 87 -14.57 4.57 3.01
C HIS A 87 -13.37 5.47 3.26
N ALA A 88 -12.72 5.97 2.21
CA ALA A 88 -11.58 6.86 2.35
C ALA A 88 -12.02 8.26 2.82
N LEU A 89 -11.15 9.00 3.50
CA LEU A 89 -11.53 10.20 4.25
C LEU A 89 -11.20 11.52 3.57
N GLU A 90 -10.03 11.61 2.95
CA GLU A 90 -9.49 12.87 2.46
C GLU A 90 -8.62 12.60 1.24
N TRP A 91 -8.54 13.60 0.36
CA TRP A 91 -7.68 13.58 -0.81
C TRP A 91 -6.51 14.56 -0.66
N ASN A 92 -5.31 14.17 -1.10
CA ASN A 92 -4.19 15.08 -1.30
C ASN A 92 -3.59 14.90 -2.70
N GLU A 93 -2.69 15.80 -3.12
CA GLU A 93 -2.04 15.76 -4.43
C GLU A 93 -1.34 14.42 -4.72
N GLN A 94 -0.67 13.86 -3.71
CA GLN A 94 -0.01 12.54 -3.80
C GLN A 94 -1.01 11.38 -3.97
N GLY A 95 -2.27 11.59 -3.58
CA GLY A 95 -3.38 10.67 -3.77
C GLY A 95 -3.71 10.42 -5.24
N GLU A 96 -3.43 11.38 -6.13
CA GLU A 96 -3.64 11.20 -7.57
C GLU A 96 -2.77 10.07 -8.11
N ARG A 97 -1.46 10.16 -7.88
CA ARG A 97 -0.48 9.20 -8.39
C ARG A 97 -0.72 7.80 -7.83
N LEU A 98 -1.09 7.72 -6.55
CA LEU A 98 -1.46 6.45 -5.95
C LEU A 98 -2.75 5.88 -6.56
N SER A 99 -3.76 6.71 -6.82
CA SER A 99 -4.99 6.28 -7.52
C SER A 99 -4.69 5.75 -8.93
N GLU A 100 -3.91 6.51 -9.71
CA GLU A 100 -3.48 6.12 -11.06
C GLU A 100 -2.75 4.77 -11.04
N PHE A 101 -1.80 4.59 -10.13
CA PHE A 101 -1.08 3.33 -9.95
C PHE A 101 -2.02 2.16 -9.63
N ILE A 102 -2.97 2.35 -8.71
CA ILE A 102 -3.93 1.32 -8.32
C ILE A 102 -4.81 0.91 -9.49
N MET A 103 -5.26 1.89 -10.28
CA MET A 103 -6.07 1.66 -11.48
C MET A 103 -5.26 0.97 -12.58
N ALA A 104 -4.03 1.40 -12.85
CA ALA A 104 -3.15 0.82 -13.87
C ALA A 104 -2.79 -0.64 -13.55
N THR A 105 -2.55 -0.95 -12.28
CA THR A 105 -2.20 -2.30 -11.81
C THR A 105 -3.42 -3.18 -11.50
N LYS A 106 -4.64 -2.59 -11.53
CA LYS A 106 -5.91 -3.23 -11.13
C LYS A 106 -5.83 -3.87 -9.74
N THR A 107 -5.14 -3.20 -8.83
CA THR A 107 -4.98 -3.63 -7.44
C THR A 107 -6.09 -3.06 -6.56
N ILE A 108 -6.18 -3.54 -5.33
CA ILE A 108 -7.21 -3.16 -4.37
C ILE A 108 -6.55 -2.46 -3.20
N TYR A 109 -6.93 -1.21 -2.99
CA TYR A 109 -6.56 -0.38 -1.86
C TYR A 109 -7.29 -0.87 -0.60
N GLY A 110 -6.57 -1.53 0.28
CA GLY A 110 -7.14 -2.20 1.45
C GLY A 110 -7.71 -1.24 2.49
N ASN A 111 -7.10 -0.06 2.65
CA ASN A 111 -7.40 0.86 3.73
C ASN A 111 -8.84 1.39 3.72
N SER A 112 -9.45 1.58 2.54
CA SER A 112 -10.85 2.01 2.40
C SER A 112 -11.83 0.92 1.92
N GLN A 113 -11.42 -0.35 1.87
CA GLN A 113 -12.37 -1.45 1.64
C GLN A 113 -13.34 -1.64 2.80
N PHE A 114 -12.90 -1.35 4.02
CA PHE A 114 -13.65 -1.61 5.24
C PHE A 114 -13.98 -0.30 5.96
N GLN A 115 -15.19 -0.21 6.50
CA GLN A 115 -15.57 0.91 7.36
C GLN A 115 -14.83 0.77 8.70
N LYS A 116 -14.16 1.85 9.13
CA LYS A 116 -13.40 1.84 10.38
C LYS A 116 -13.73 3.06 11.23
N PRO A 117 -13.68 2.95 12.57
CA PRO A 117 -13.70 4.10 13.45
C PRO A 117 -12.53 5.03 13.15
N HIS A 118 -12.76 6.35 13.21
CA HIS A 118 -11.72 7.35 12.95
C HIS A 118 -10.41 7.14 13.75
N PRO A 119 -10.43 6.75 15.05
CA PRO A 119 -9.21 6.50 15.82
C PRO A 119 -8.37 5.29 15.36
N GLN A 120 -8.88 4.43 14.47
CA GLN A 120 -8.19 3.23 13.99
C GLN A 120 -7.70 3.37 12.54
N ARG A 121 -7.69 4.60 11.99
CA ARG A 121 -7.33 4.89 10.60
C ARG A 121 -5.94 5.48 10.44
N TRP A 122 -5.51 6.34 11.37
CA TRP A 122 -4.22 6.99 11.28
C TRP A 122 -3.10 5.99 11.58
N THR A 123 -2.05 6.04 10.78
CA THR A 123 -0.88 5.15 10.88
C THR A 123 0.34 5.88 11.45
N CYS A 124 0.31 7.21 11.43
CA CYS A 124 1.38 8.08 11.90
C CYS A 124 0.81 9.18 12.82
N GLU A 125 1.54 9.48 13.89
CA GLU A 125 1.27 10.55 14.85
C GLU A 125 2.43 11.57 14.79
N SER A 126 2.12 12.87 14.76
CA SER A 126 3.15 13.91 14.79
C SER A 126 3.93 13.87 16.10
N SER A 127 5.15 14.42 16.09
CA SER A 127 5.94 14.58 17.32
C SER A 127 5.25 15.42 18.40
N SER A 128 4.33 16.31 18.00
CA SER A 128 3.48 17.09 18.90
C SER A 128 2.26 16.32 19.43
N GLY A 129 1.89 15.18 18.84
CA GLY A 129 0.64 14.46 19.13
C GLY A 129 -0.63 15.14 18.62
N GLU A 130 -0.50 16.27 17.93
CA GLU A 130 -1.65 17.06 17.46
C GLU A 130 -2.20 16.55 16.13
N TYR A 131 -1.34 16.01 15.26
CA TYR A 131 -1.71 15.59 13.91
C TYR A 131 -1.61 14.08 13.76
N HIS A 132 -2.67 13.52 13.17
CA HIS A 132 -2.81 12.09 12.93
C HIS A 132 -3.02 11.87 11.44
N ASN A 133 -2.15 11.08 10.81
CA ASN A 133 -2.13 10.91 9.35
C ASN A 133 -2.23 9.43 8.99
N GLU A 134 -3.04 9.11 7.99
CA GLU A 134 -3.04 7.80 7.32
C GLU A 134 -2.11 7.89 6.11
N ILE A 135 -0.87 7.41 6.27
CA ILE A 135 0.20 7.48 5.24
C ILE A 135 0.79 6.13 4.90
N ASP A 136 0.52 5.11 5.72
CA ASP A 136 0.89 3.73 5.48
C ASP A 136 -0.30 2.97 4.92
N HIS A 137 -0.08 2.32 3.79
CA HIS A 137 -1.16 1.72 3.03
C HIS A 137 -0.87 0.26 2.73
N ILE A 138 -1.95 -0.53 2.65
CA ILE A 138 -1.91 -1.92 2.22
C ILE A 138 -2.68 -2.02 0.90
N ILE A 139 -2.02 -2.53 -0.13
CA ILE A 139 -2.59 -2.74 -1.46
C ILE A 139 -2.42 -4.22 -1.82
N VAL A 140 -3.47 -4.85 -2.36
CA VAL A 140 -3.43 -6.27 -2.73
C VAL A 140 -3.89 -6.49 -4.16
N ASN A 141 -3.36 -7.53 -4.81
CA ASN A 141 -3.80 -7.85 -6.18
C ASN A 141 -5.16 -8.55 -6.26
N ARG A 142 -5.68 -9.10 -5.16
CA ARG A 142 -6.92 -9.88 -5.12
C ARG A 142 -7.72 -9.58 -3.86
N LYS A 143 -9.04 -9.42 -4.01
CA LYS A 143 -9.92 -8.97 -2.92
C LYS A 143 -9.93 -9.91 -1.73
N PHE A 144 -9.91 -11.21 -2.01
CA PHE A 144 -9.94 -12.26 -0.98
C PHE A 144 -8.62 -12.39 -0.18
N CYS A 145 -7.58 -11.62 -0.53
CA CYS A 145 -6.38 -11.51 0.30
C CYS A 145 -6.62 -10.68 1.57
N LEU A 146 -7.71 -9.90 1.63
CA LEU A 146 -8.04 -9.05 2.76
C LEU A 146 -9.34 -9.52 3.41
N ALA A 147 -9.28 -9.76 4.72
CA ALA A 147 -10.45 -9.98 5.57
C ALA A 147 -10.81 -8.71 6.37
N ASP A 148 -9.80 -7.96 6.79
CA ASP A 148 -9.89 -6.67 7.47
C ASP A 148 -8.54 -5.95 7.34
N VAL A 149 -8.52 -4.64 7.59
CA VAL A 149 -7.30 -3.83 7.75
C VAL A 149 -7.51 -2.93 8.95
N ALA A 150 -6.66 -2.98 9.97
CA ALA A 150 -6.80 -2.13 11.15
C ALA A 150 -5.44 -1.64 11.65
N VAL A 151 -5.43 -0.45 12.25
CA VAL A 151 -4.26 0.04 13.00
C VAL A 151 -4.39 -0.37 14.46
N HIS A 152 -3.34 -1.00 15.00
CA HIS A 152 -3.28 -1.40 16.41
C HIS A 152 -2.49 -0.37 17.22
N SER A 153 -3.12 0.21 18.23
CA SER A 153 -2.68 1.43 18.94
C SER A 153 -1.55 1.25 19.97
N LYS A 154 -0.68 0.24 19.81
CA LYS A 154 0.59 -0.07 20.53
C LYS A 154 0.73 -1.59 20.67
N PHE A 155 1.87 -2.11 20.25
CA PHE A 155 2.33 -3.43 20.67
C PHE A 155 3.11 -3.24 21.98
N TYR A 156 2.58 -3.75 23.09
CA TYR A 156 3.40 -3.98 24.28
C TYR A 156 4.00 -5.38 24.10
N PRO A 157 5.31 -5.51 23.80
CA PRO A 157 5.95 -6.80 23.94
C PRO A 157 5.93 -7.15 25.43
N GLY A 158 5.21 -8.22 25.76
CA GLY A 158 5.27 -8.82 27.10
C GLY A 158 6.60 -9.51 27.35
#